data_AF-W5M2U6-F1
#
_entry.id   AF-W5M2U6-F1
#
_cell.length_a   1.000
_cell.length_b   1.000
_cell.length_c   1.000
_cell.angle_alpha   90.00
_cell.angle_beta   90.00
_cell.angle_gamma   90.00
#
_symmetry.space_group_name_H-M   'P 1'
#
loop_
_entity.id
_entity.type
_entity.pdbx_description
1 polymer ?
#
loop_
_entity_poly.entity_id
_entity_poly.type
_entity_poly.pdbx_seq_one_letter_code
_entity_poly.pdbx_strand_id
1 'polypeptide(L)'
;MFITVLHGDNEQTLFNTDCKTITLLDSIKLRCHCASKAEVDLADESGQVRNLLQHRQRYASELLDEREEFILVSVSWPSGSHQPVYTPMLQDEDLLSSRFLGKQSSSPQRLKAAGHPSLRTKHG
;
A
#
# COMPACT_ATOMS: atom_id res chain seq x y z
N MET A 1 7.14 -1.08 -18.89
CA MET A 1 7.05 0.15 -18.07
C MET A 1 7.44 -0.17 -16.63
N PHE A 2 8.02 0.78 -15.89
CA PHE A 2 8.44 0.56 -14.51
C PHE A 2 7.83 1.58 -13.56
N ILE A 3 7.54 1.13 -12.34
CA ILE A 3 7.09 1.95 -11.21
C ILE A 3 8.06 1.77 -10.03
N THR A 4 8.10 2.75 -9.15
CA THR A 4 8.82 2.66 -7.87
C THR A 4 7.82 2.43 -6.76
N VAL A 5 8.04 1.42 -5.92
CA VAL A 5 7.23 1.16 -4.72
C VAL A 5 8.06 1.47 -3.48
N LEU A 6 7.56 2.37 -2.64
CA LEU A 6 8.07 2.75 -1.32
C LEU A 6 7.48 1.83 -0.25
N HIS A 7 8.34 1.26 0.60
CA HIS A 7 7.95 0.32 1.66
C HIS A 7 9.02 0.26 2.76
N GLY A 8 8.72 -0.42 3.87
CA GLY A 8 9.68 -0.69 4.94
C GLY A 8 10.31 0.58 5.52
N ASP A 9 11.57 0.47 5.92
CA ASP A 9 12.38 1.59 6.43
C ASP A 9 12.93 2.42 5.25
N ASN A 10 12.07 3.22 4.63
CA ASN A 10 12.39 4.07 3.48
C ASN A 10 13.01 3.34 2.27
N GLU A 11 12.65 2.07 2.09
CA GLU A 11 13.11 1.29 0.97
C GLU A 11 12.32 1.62 -0.29
N GLN A 12 13.01 1.54 -1.43
CA GLN A 12 12.42 1.73 -2.75
C GLN A 12 12.71 0.52 -3.62
N THR A 13 11.72 0.05 -4.36
CA THR A 13 11.89 -1.12 -5.22
C THR A 13 11.19 -0.91 -6.55
N LEU A 14 11.94 -1.11 -7.65
CA LEU A 14 11.43 -1.00 -9.01
C LEU A 14 10.70 -2.27 -9.44
N PHE A 15 9.53 -2.13 -10.05
CA PHE A 15 8.75 -3.25 -10.60
C PHE A 15 8.36 -3.01 -12.06
N ASN A 16 8.42 -4.06 -12.88
CA ASN A 16 7.93 -4.02 -14.25
C ASN A 16 6.39 -4.21 -14.24
N THR A 17 5.67 -3.29 -14.85
CA THR A 17 4.20 -3.31 -14.97
C THR A 17 3.71 -4.04 -16.22
N ASP A 18 4.62 -4.51 -17.08
CA ASP A 18 4.29 -5.26 -18.31
C ASP A 18 3.95 -6.74 -17.98
N CYS A 19 3.07 -6.92 -17.00
CA CYS A 19 2.56 -8.20 -16.54
C CYS A 19 1.14 -8.05 -16.01
N LYS A 20 0.47 -9.17 -15.73
CA LYS A 20 -0.83 -9.15 -15.07
C LYS A 20 -0.72 -8.55 -13.67
N THR A 21 -1.72 -7.80 -13.26
CA THR A 21 -1.80 -7.19 -11.93
C THR A 21 -1.57 -8.20 -10.81
N ILE A 22 -2.11 -9.41 -10.90
CA ILE A 22 -1.84 -10.47 -9.90
C ILE A 22 -0.36 -10.83 -9.81
N THR A 23 0.35 -10.92 -10.95
CA THR A 23 1.78 -11.21 -11.00
C THR A 23 2.60 -10.08 -10.41
N LEU A 24 2.22 -8.82 -10.67
CA LEU A 24 2.83 -7.66 -10.04
C LEU A 24 2.67 -7.71 -8.52
N LEU A 25 1.45 -7.92 -8.02
CA LEU A 25 1.16 -7.98 -6.58
C LEU A 25 1.92 -9.14 -5.88
N ASP A 26 2.04 -10.30 -6.52
CA ASP A 26 2.82 -11.42 -5.98
C ASP A 26 4.32 -11.10 -5.93
N SER A 27 4.86 -10.45 -6.96
CA SER A 27 6.25 -9.98 -6.99
C SER A 27 6.52 -8.94 -5.89
N ILE A 28 5.59 -7.99 -5.70
CA ILE A 28 5.65 -6.99 -4.62
C ILE A 28 5.71 -7.67 -3.26
N LYS A 29 4.78 -8.59 -2.97
CA LYS A 29 4.79 -9.31 -1.68
C LYS A 29 6.11 -10.03 -1.43
N LEU A 30 6.64 -10.71 -2.45
CA LEU A 30 7.89 -11.45 -2.34
C LEU A 30 9.08 -10.53 -2.06
N ARG A 31 9.20 -9.42 -2.80
CA ARG A 31 10.36 -8.52 -2.76
C ARG A 31 10.32 -7.51 -1.62
N CYS A 32 9.13 -7.18 -1.13
CA CYS A 32 8.90 -6.28 0.00
C CYS A 32 8.65 -7.05 1.31
N HIS A 33 9.06 -8.33 1.38
CA HIS A 33 9.01 -9.17 2.57
C HIS A 33 7.63 -9.27 3.26
N CYS A 34 6.55 -9.21 2.48
CA CYS A 34 5.20 -9.37 2.99
C CYS A 34 4.88 -10.85 3.24
N ALA A 35 3.97 -11.13 4.19
CA ALA A 35 3.48 -12.48 4.40
C ALA A 35 2.77 -13.00 3.13
N SER A 36 2.94 -14.29 2.80
CA SER A 36 2.39 -14.89 1.57
C SER A 36 0.86 -14.76 1.46
N LYS A 37 0.17 -14.79 2.60
CA LYS A 37 -1.30 -14.64 2.73
C LYS A 37 -1.75 -13.19 2.87
N ALA A 38 -0.84 -12.23 2.98
CA ALA A 38 -1.23 -10.82 3.06
C ALA A 38 -1.83 -10.37 1.73
N GLU A 39 -2.85 -9.53 1.80
CA GLU A 39 -3.31 -8.74 0.66
C GLU A 39 -2.62 -7.39 0.71
N VAL A 40 -2.17 -6.93 -0.45
CA VAL A 40 -1.50 -5.64 -0.61
C VAL A 40 -2.08 -4.91 -1.82
N ASP A 41 -1.98 -3.60 -1.80
CA ASP A 41 -2.33 -2.70 -2.89
C ASP A 41 -1.30 -1.55 -2.93
N LEU A 42 -1.49 -0.61 -3.85
CA LEU A 42 -0.66 0.57 -4.01
C LEU A 42 -1.48 1.84 -3.80
N ALA A 43 -0.92 2.81 -3.09
CA ALA A 43 -1.46 4.16 -2.97
C ALA A 43 -0.50 5.15 -3.65
N ASP A 44 -1.04 6.14 -4.34
CA ASP A 44 -0.24 7.22 -4.91
C ASP A 44 0.16 8.27 -3.85
N GLU A 45 0.88 9.30 -4.28
CA GLU A 45 1.34 10.39 -3.42
C GLU A 45 0.22 11.21 -2.76
N SER A 46 -1.01 11.11 -3.26
CA SER A 46 -2.18 11.77 -2.68
C SER A 46 -2.91 10.88 -1.66
N GLY A 47 -2.43 9.65 -1.47
CA GLY A 47 -3.07 8.63 -0.66
C GLY A 47 -4.24 7.93 -1.36
N GLN A 48 -4.41 8.09 -2.68
CA GLN A 48 -5.45 7.39 -3.41
C GLN A 48 -4.99 5.97 -3.73
N VAL A 49 -5.80 4.99 -3.30
CA VAL A 49 -5.54 3.56 -3.55
C VAL A 49 -5.95 3.17 -4.97
N ARG A 50 -5.09 2.40 -5.65
CA ARG A 50 -5.27 1.99 -7.06
C ARG A 50 -6.22 0.80 -7.24
N ASN A 51 -6.68 0.16 -6.16
CA ASN A 51 -7.66 -0.94 -6.16
C ASN A 51 -7.25 -2.11 -7.10
N LEU A 52 -5.96 -2.43 -7.14
CA LEU A 52 -5.37 -3.42 -8.04
C LEU A 52 -5.95 -4.82 -7.83
N LEU A 53 -6.38 -5.15 -6.60
CA LEU A 53 -7.04 -6.42 -6.28
C LEU A 53 -8.34 -6.65 -7.06
N GLN A 54 -9.05 -5.58 -7.46
CA GLN A 54 -10.27 -5.68 -8.27
C GLN A 54 -9.97 -5.95 -9.76
N HIS A 55 -8.72 -5.76 -10.18
CA HIS A 55 -8.29 -5.81 -11.57
C HIS A 55 -7.17 -6.83 -11.81
N ARG A 56 -7.14 -7.90 -11.02
CA ARG A 56 -6.11 -8.96 -11.02
C ARG A 56 -5.70 -9.50 -12.38
N GLN A 57 -6.64 -9.58 -13.33
CA GLN A 57 -6.39 -10.16 -14.66
C GLN A 57 -5.99 -9.14 -15.72
N ARG A 58 -6.12 -7.84 -15.47
CA ARG A 58 -5.67 -6.78 -16.38
C ARG A 58 -4.15 -6.66 -16.34
N TYR A 59 -3.57 -6.03 -17.37
CA TYR A 59 -2.18 -5.62 -17.28
C TYR A 59 -2.04 -4.47 -16.28
N ALA A 60 -1.02 -4.54 -15.43
CA ALA A 60 -0.76 -3.48 -14.46
C ALA A 60 -0.46 -2.14 -15.15
N SER A 61 0.13 -2.19 -16.35
CA SER A 61 0.40 -1.02 -17.16
C SER A 61 -0.85 -0.27 -17.66
N GLU A 62 -2.04 -0.86 -17.54
CA GLU A 62 -3.30 -0.17 -17.85
C GLU A 62 -3.88 0.59 -16.64
N LEU A 63 -3.29 0.41 -15.45
CA LEU A 63 -3.82 0.87 -14.17
C LEU A 63 -2.87 1.80 -13.41
N LEU A 64 -1.59 1.75 -13.77
CA LEU A 64 -0.51 2.46 -13.10
C LEU A 64 0.22 3.31 -14.14
N ASP A 65 0.52 4.55 -13.80
CA ASP A 65 1.22 5.46 -14.70
C ASP A 65 2.74 5.26 -14.64
N GLU A 66 3.43 5.59 -15.73
CA GLU A 66 4.88 5.44 -15.80
C GLU A 66 5.61 6.36 -14.83
N ARG A 67 6.70 5.87 -14.22
CA ARG A 67 7.61 6.65 -13.37
C ARG A 67 6.95 7.27 -12.12
N GLU A 68 5.73 6.87 -11.78
CA GLU A 68 5.12 7.23 -10.51
C GLU A 68 5.75 6.44 -9.34
N GLU A 69 5.82 7.12 -8.20
CA GLU A 69 6.10 6.50 -6.91
C GLU A 69 4.78 6.11 -6.23
N PHE A 70 4.72 4.86 -5.80
CA PHE A 70 3.60 4.33 -5.04
C PHE A 70 4.05 3.92 -3.66
N ILE A 71 3.15 4.04 -2.69
CA ILE A 71 3.35 3.56 -1.32
C ILE A 71 2.64 2.22 -1.19
N LEU A 72 3.38 1.22 -0.71
CA LEU A 72 2.83 -0.10 -0.43
C LEU A 72 1.85 -0.03 0.74
N VAL A 73 0.65 -0.58 0.55
CA VAL A 73 -0.37 -0.64 1.61
C VAL A 73 -0.82 -2.08 1.82
N SER A 74 -0.97 -2.49 3.08
CA SER A 74 -1.63 -3.74 3.43
C SER A 74 -3.15 -3.55 3.37
N VAL A 75 -3.86 -4.57 2.90
CA VAL A 75 -5.33 -4.59 2.85
C VAL A 75 -5.84 -5.57 3.89
N SER A 76 -6.78 -5.11 4.73
CA SER A 76 -7.46 -5.96 5.70
C SER A 76 -8.97 -5.77 5.61
N TRP A 77 -9.71 -6.85 5.91
CA TRP A 77 -11.17 -6.88 5.89
C TRP A 77 -11.66 -7.15 7.31
N PRO A 78 -11.92 -6.10 8.12
CA PRO A 78 -12.43 -6.29 9.46
C PRO A 78 -13.75 -7.07 9.43
N SER A 79 -13.89 -8.05 10.32
CA SER A 79 -15.10 -8.87 10.42
C SER A 79 -16.36 -8.00 10.52
N GLY A 80 -17.33 -8.23 9.64
CA GLY A 80 -18.58 -7.47 9.59
C GLY A 80 -18.51 -6.12 8.86
N SER A 81 -17.37 -5.76 8.26
CA SER A 81 -17.23 -4.60 7.39
C SER A 81 -17.32 -5.00 5.92
N HIS A 82 -18.00 -4.20 5.11
CA HIS A 82 -17.96 -4.30 3.64
C HIS A 82 -16.85 -3.44 3.02
N GLN A 83 -16.16 -2.63 3.83
CA GLN A 83 -15.10 -1.75 3.39
C GLN A 83 -13.73 -2.28 3.86
N PRO A 84 -12.75 -2.36 2.94
CA PRO A 84 -11.38 -2.71 3.31
C PRO A 84 -10.74 -1.56 4.10
N VAL A 85 -9.82 -1.92 4.99
CA VAL A 85 -8.92 -0.98 5.67
C VAL A 85 -7.54 -1.11 5.04
N TYR A 86 -7.02 0.02 4.60
CA TYR A 86 -5.69 0.12 4.03
C TYR A 86 -4.73 0.71 5.07
N THR A 87 -3.56 0.11 5.23
CA THR A 87 -2.52 0.58 6.16
C THR A 87 -1.19 0.70 5.42
N PRO A 88 -0.57 1.89 5.38
CA PRO A 88 0.76 2.06 4.80
C PRO A 88 1.78 1.14 5.44
N MET A 89 2.64 0.57 4.61
CA MET A 89 3.76 -0.29 5.01
C MET A 89 5.11 0.43 4.90
N LEU A 90 5.09 1.77 4.86
CA LEU A 90 6.26 2.64 4.87
C LEU A 90 6.50 3.16 6.30
N GLN A 91 7.75 3.17 6.75
CA GLN A 91 8.19 3.68 8.05
C GLN A 91 8.87 5.05 7.87
N ASP A 92 8.12 6.01 7.34
CA ASP A 92 8.55 7.40 7.24
C ASP A 92 7.38 8.32 7.56
N GLU A 93 7.33 8.77 8.80
CA GLU A 93 6.25 9.61 9.31
C GLU A 93 6.20 10.99 8.65
N ASP A 94 7.31 11.51 8.15
CA ASP A 94 7.38 12.82 7.48
C ASP A 94 6.82 12.73 6.05
N LEU A 95 7.16 11.66 5.32
CA LEU A 95 6.56 11.36 4.03
C LEU A 95 5.08 10.99 4.19
N LEU A 96 4.73 10.20 5.21
CA LEU A 96 3.34 9.86 5.48
C LEU A 96 2.52 11.09 5.92
N SER A 97 3.08 12.01 6.68
CA SER A 97 2.37 13.22 7.08
C SER A 97 2.20 14.21 5.93
N SER A 98 3.26 14.44 5.15
CA SER A 98 3.20 15.33 3.98
C SER A 98 2.27 14.81 2.89
N ARG A 99 2.27 13.50 2.61
CA ARG A 99 1.47 12.89 1.54
C ARG A 99 0.03 12.56 1.97
N PHE A 100 -0.20 12.22 3.24
CA PHE A 100 -1.51 11.69 3.67
C PHE A 100 -2.28 12.59 4.65
N LEU A 101 -1.61 13.43 5.47
CA LEU A 101 -2.30 14.29 6.44
C LEU A 101 -2.73 15.66 5.85
N GLY A 102 -2.28 16.00 4.64
CA GLY A 102 -2.62 17.26 3.97
C GLY A 102 -4.05 17.38 3.44
N LYS A 103 -4.84 16.29 3.37
CA LYS A 103 -6.19 16.29 2.78
C LYS A 103 -7.20 15.56 3.67
N GLN A 104 -7.62 16.21 4.75
CA GLN A 104 -8.86 15.87 5.45
C GLN A 104 -10.07 16.29 4.61
N SER A 105 -10.36 15.58 3.51
CA SER A 105 -11.64 15.72 2.81
C SER A 105 -12.10 14.42 2.13
N SER A 106 -13.11 13.81 2.76
CA SER A 106 -14.24 13.10 2.14
C SER A 106 -14.01 12.00 1.07
N SER A 107 -12.90 11.25 1.10
CA SER A 107 -12.77 10.03 0.26
C SER A 107 -13.16 8.75 1.03
N PRO A 108 -13.97 7.83 0.45
CA PRO A 108 -14.49 6.65 1.15
C PRO A 108 -13.45 5.54 1.41
N GLN A 109 -12.27 5.60 0.79
CA GLN A 109 -11.19 4.62 0.96
C GLN A 109 -10.09 5.24 1.83
N ARG A 110 -10.27 5.17 3.16
CA ARG A 110 -9.40 5.87 4.11
C ARG A 110 -8.24 4.99 4.53
N LEU A 111 -7.02 5.42 4.20
CA LEU A 111 -5.80 4.85 4.79
C LEU A 111 -5.78 5.15 6.29
N LYS A 112 -5.40 4.16 7.08
CA LYS A 112 -5.14 4.33 8.51
C LYS A 112 -3.64 4.32 8.74
N ALA A 113 -3.16 5.25 9.58
CA ALA A 113 -1.79 5.24 10.05
C ALA A 113 -1.44 3.87 10.65
N ALA A 114 -0.20 3.43 10.44
CA ALA A 114 0.30 2.17 11.01
C ALA A 114 0.16 2.22 12.54
N GLY A 115 -0.62 1.30 13.10
CA GLY A 115 -0.74 1.21 14.56
C GLY A 115 0.58 0.74 15.14
N HIS A 116 1.21 1.56 15.98
CA HIS A 116 2.33 1.12 16.80
C HIS A 116 1.92 -0.10 17.64
N PRO A 117 2.76 -1.14 17.77
CA PRO A 117 2.61 -2.09 18.85
C PRO A 117 2.82 -1.33 20.16
N SER A 118 1.74 -1.13 20.92
CA SER A 118 1.80 -0.55 22.26
C SER A 118 2.71 -1.42 23.12
N LEU A 119 3.89 -0.91 23.45
CA LEU A 119 4.77 -1.47 24.48
C LEU A 119 3.99 -1.48 25.80
N ARG A 120 3.50 -2.67 26.15
CA ARG A 120 2.83 -2.95 27.40
C ARG A 120 3.85 -2.79 28.53
N THR A 121 3.97 -1.60 29.12
CA THR A 121 4.68 -1.42 30.39
C THR A 121 3.88 -2.14 31.47
N LYS A 122 4.34 -3.34 31.84
CA LYS A 122 4.00 -3.94 33.14
C LYS A 122 4.75 -3.14 34.20
N HIS A 123 4.03 -2.39 35.02
CA HIS A 123 4.55 -1.92 36.31
C HIS A 123 3.76 -2.59 37.43
N GLY A 124 4.54 -3.26 38.29
CA GLY A 124 4.37 -3.41 39.74
C GLY A 124 3.04 -3.92 40.24
#